data_AF-A0A2M7QQQ0-F1
#
_entry.id   AF-A0A2M7QQQ0-F1
#
_cell.length_a   1.000
_cell.length_b   1.000
_cell.length_c   1.000
_cell.angle_alpha   90.00
_cell.angle_beta   90.00
_cell.angle_gamma   90.00
#
_symmetry.space_group_name_H-M   'P 1'
#
loop_
_entity.id
_entity.type
_entity.pdbx_description
1 polymer ?
#
loop_
_entity_poly.entity_id
_entity_poly.type
_entity_poly.pdbx_seq_one_letter_code
_entity_poly.pdbx_strand_id
1 'polypeptide(L)'
;PYLDKLATEIQKEVPSGLGRGRQIKLSIKQIDKILEGGVPYLVEKGYGEKEDIENCEANGRLDWTDALAVSNYAKNRGRDQVGTLGSGNHFLELQKVAEVFDENVARRFGLFKDQIVIMVHCGSRGLGHQVCTDYLRTMIPAMQRYEIKVPDREFACVPFNSSEGQRYFAAMASAANYAWANRQMIAHFIRKAW
;
A
#
# COMPACT_ATOMS: atom_id res chain seq x y z
N PRO A 1 3.72 -10.76 29.80
CA PRO A 1 5.05 -11.42 29.75
C PRO A 1 5.59 -11.71 28.34
N TYR A 2 4.74 -11.80 27.31
CA TYR A 2 5.18 -12.11 25.93
C TYR A 2 5.33 -10.90 25.02
N LEU A 3 4.92 -9.70 25.46
CA LEU A 3 4.87 -8.50 24.61
C LEU A 3 6.23 -8.17 23.98
N ASP A 4 7.30 -8.15 24.78
CA ASP A 4 8.65 -7.85 24.27
C ASP A 4 9.14 -8.90 23.27
N LYS A 5 8.84 -10.19 23.55
CA LYS A 5 9.21 -11.30 22.66
C LYS A 5 8.47 -11.22 21.34
N LEU A 6 7.17 -10.96 21.39
CA LEU A 6 6.31 -10.82 20.22
C LEU A 6 6.70 -9.59 19.39
N ALA A 7 6.91 -8.43 20.03
CA ALA A 7 7.37 -7.23 19.35
C ALA A 7 8.72 -7.46 18.66
N THR A 8 9.64 -8.16 19.32
CA THR A 8 10.94 -8.55 18.75
C THR A 8 10.76 -9.47 17.54
N GLU A 9 9.86 -10.45 17.61
CA GLU A 9 9.63 -11.39 16.51
C GLU A 9 8.95 -10.72 15.31
N ILE A 10 7.94 -9.88 15.54
CA ILE A 10 7.31 -9.06 14.51
C ILE A 10 8.34 -8.14 13.84
N GLN A 11 9.24 -7.52 14.60
CA GLN A 11 10.29 -6.65 14.05
C GLN A 11 11.26 -7.39 13.13
N LYS A 12 11.57 -8.67 13.40
CA LYS A 12 12.40 -9.50 12.52
C LYS A 12 11.68 -9.81 11.21
N GLU A 13 10.40 -10.13 11.27
CA GLU A 13 9.61 -10.55 10.11
C GLU A 13 9.13 -9.37 9.25
N VAL A 14 8.93 -8.18 9.87
CA VAL A 14 8.46 -6.94 9.24
C VAL A 14 9.54 -5.84 9.32
N PRO A 15 10.41 -5.71 8.31
CA PRO A 15 11.45 -4.68 8.28
C PRO A 15 10.88 -3.26 8.28
N SER A 16 11.52 -2.37 9.03
CA SER A 16 11.22 -0.93 9.08
C SER A 16 12.49 -0.09 8.90
N GLY A 17 12.33 1.18 8.50
CA GLY A 17 13.42 2.14 8.27
C GLY A 17 13.55 2.63 6.82
N LEU A 18 14.22 3.77 6.65
CA LEU A 18 14.44 4.38 5.34
C LEU A 18 15.38 3.50 4.49
N GLY A 19 14.96 3.17 3.26
CA GLY A 19 15.76 2.33 2.35
C GLY A 19 15.88 0.86 2.77
N ARG A 20 15.17 0.42 3.81
CA ARG A 20 15.16 -0.97 4.25
C ARG A 20 14.21 -1.78 3.38
N GLY A 21 14.79 -2.70 2.61
CA GLY A 21 14.07 -3.71 1.85
C GLY A 21 14.25 -5.10 2.46
N ARG A 22 13.51 -6.07 1.94
CA ARG A 22 13.73 -7.49 2.22
C ARG A 22 14.95 -7.98 1.42
N GLN A 23 15.57 -9.07 1.88
CA GLN A 23 16.72 -9.66 1.18
C GLN A 23 16.35 -10.19 -0.20
N ILE A 24 15.13 -10.72 -0.34
CA ILE A 24 14.60 -11.24 -1.60
C ILE A 24 14.02 -10.09 -2.41
N LYS A 25 14.51 -9.92 -3.63
CA LYS A 25 14.00 -8.96 -4.60
C LYS A 25 13.05 -9.66 -5.57
N LEU A 26 11.83 -9.14 -5.67
CA LEU A 26 10.88 -9.61 -6.67
C LEU A 26 11.36 -9.23 -8.08
N SER A 27 11.07 -10.08 -9.06
CA SER A 27 11.24 -9.74 -10.47
C SER A 27 10.22 -8.69 -10.91
N ILE A 28 10.50 -7.96 -11.99
CA ILE A 28 9.55 -6.99 -12.57
C ILE A 28 8.22 -7.66 -12.92
N LYS A 29 8.25 -8.89 -13.45
CA LYS A 29 7.03 -9.65 -13.75
C LYS A 29 6.19 -9.94 -12.50
N GLN A 30 6.82 -10.25 -11.37
CA GLN A 30 6.12 -10.44 -10.10
C GLN A 30 5.53 -9.13 -9.58
N ILE A 31 6.24 -8.01 -9.76
CA ILE A 31 5.71 -6.69 -9.42
C ILE A 31 4.50 -6.37 -10.29
N ASP A 32 4.54 -6.65 -11.60
CA ASP A 32 3.40 -6.42 -12.49
C ASP A 32 2.16 -7.20 -12.04
N LYS A 33 2.33 -8.45 -11.62
CA LYS A 33 1.23 -9.25 -11.04
C LYS A 33 0.67 -8.64 -9.75
N ILE A 34 1.50 -8.02 -8.92
CA ILE A 34 1.03 -7.30 -7.73
C ILE A 34 0.30 -6.01 -8.12
N LEU A 35 0.82 -5.25 -9.09
CA LEU A 35 0.22 -4.00 -9.55
C LEU A 35 -1.19 -4.23 -10.12
N GLU A 36 -1.40 -5.31 -10.86
CA GLU A 36 -2.71 -5.64 -11.45
C GLU A 36 -3.60 -6.47 -10.52
N GLY A 37 -3.00 -7.30 -9.67
CA GLY A 37 -3.70 -8.34 -8.91
C GLY A 37 -3.98 -7.99 -7.44
N GLY A 38 -3.32 -6.98 -6.88
CA GLY A 38 -3.56 -6.51 -5.50
C GLY A 38 -3.51 -7.63 -4.44
N VAL A 39 -4.40 -7.54 -3.46
CA VAL A 39 -4.56 -8.54 -2.39
C VAL A 39 -5.02 -9.91 -2.92
N PRO A 40 -6.00 -10.02 -3.84
CA PRO A 40 -6.44 -11.31 -4.37
C PRO A 40 -5.31 -12.17 -4.92
N TYR A 41 -4.37 -11.58 -5.66
CA TYR A 41 -3.20 -12.29 -6.18
C TYR A 41 -2.33 -12.88 -5.06
N LEU A 42 -2.15 -12.16 -3.95
CA LEU A 42 -1.35 -12.64 -2.82
C LEU A 42 -2.05 -13.76 -2.03
N VAL A 43 -3.36 -13.65 -1.84
CA VAL A 43 -4.16 -14.69 -1.18
C VAL A 43 -4.14 -15.98 -2.00
N GLU A 44 -4.23 -15.91 -3.34
CA GLU A 44 -4.06 -17.08 -4.22
C GLU A 44 -2.69 -17.76 -4.06
N LYS A 45 -1.65 -16.99 -3.70
CA LYS A 45 -0.30 -17.50 -3.41
C LYS A 45 -0.09 -17.94 -1.95
N GLY A 46 -1.14 -17.94 -1.13
CA GLY A 46 -1.12 -18.40 0.26
C GLY A 46 -0.68 -17.33 1.28
N TYR A 47 -0.66 -16.05 0.91
CA TYR A 47 -0.29 -14.95 1.80
C TYR A 47 -1.51 -14.27 2.45
N GLY A 48 -2.50 -15.06 2.88
CA GLY A 48 -3.72 -14.55 3.50
C GLY A 48 -4.88 -15.52 3.37
N GLU A 49 -6.04 -15.06 3.81
CA GLU A 49 -7.30 -15.81 3.82
C GLU A 49 -8.35 -15.08 2.97
N LYS A 50 -9.47 -15.73 2.70
CA LYS A 50 -10.53 -15.18 1.84
C LYS A 50 -11.12 -13.91 2.45
N GLU A 51 -11.29 -13.92 3.75
CA GLU A 51 -11.84 -12.85 4.57
C GLU A 51 -10.97 -11.58 4.52
N ASP A 52 -9.65 -11.71 4.25
CA ASP A 52 -8.77 -10.55 4.07
C ASP A 52 -9.17 -9.72 2.85
N ILE A 53 -9.67 -10.36 1.79
CA ILE A 53 -10.16 -9.70 0.60
C ILE A 53 -11.48 -8.99 0.92
N GLU A 54 -12.43 -9.72 1.52
CA GLU A 54 -13.79 -9.24 1.80
C GLU A 54 -13.82 -8.04 2.76
N ASN A 55 -12.84 -7.96 3.67
CA ASN A 55 -12.71 -6.87 4.64
C ASN A 55 -11.73 -5.77 4.20
N CYS A 56 -11.28 -5.78 2.94
CA CYS A 56 -10.42 -4.74 2.38
C CYS A 56 -11.23 -3.79 1.49
N GLU A 57 -10.96 -2.49 1.60
CA GLU A 57 -11.53 -1.50 0.67
C GLU A 57 -11.28 -1.92 -0.78
N ALA A 58 -12.33 -1.83 -1.62
CA ALA A 58 -12.31 -2.28 -3.01
C ALA A 58 -11.82 -3.74 -3.18
N ASN A 59 -12.03 -4.60 -2.17
CA ASN A 59 -11.50 -5.96 -2.15
C ASN A 59 -9.96 -6.02 -2.34
N GLY A 60 -9.26 -4.96 -1.94
CA GLY A 60 -7.81 -4.84 -2.05
C GLY A 60 -7.28 -4.78 -3.49
N ARG A 61 -8.13 -4.43 -4.47
CA ARG A 61 -7.78 -4.34 -5.88
C ARG A 61 -8.68 -3.36 -6.64
N LEU A 62 -8.10 -2.33 -7.23
CA LEU A 62 -8.72 -1.52 -8.28
C LEU A 62 -8.58 -2.22 -9.64
N ASP A 63 -9.59 -2.07 -10.50
CA ASP A 63 -9.60 -2.68 -11.84
C ASP A 63 -8.94 -1.81 -12.91
N TRP A 64 -8.90 -0.49 -12.72
CA TRP A 64 -8.36 0.47 -13.70
C TRP A 64 -6.83 0.52 -13.71
N THR A 65 -6.15 -0.61 -13.53
CA THR A 65 -4.69 -0.66 -13.45
C THR A 65 -4.04 -0.94 -14.79
N ASP A 66 -2.86 -0.35 -14.98
CA ASP A 66 -1.96 -0.71 -16.07
C ASP A 66 -0.53 -0.76 -15.52
N ALA A 67 0.08 -1.94 -15.52
CA ALA A 67 1.47 -2.10 -15.09
C ALA A 67 2.45 -1.40 -16.05
N LEU A 68 2.10 -1.21 -17.33
CA LEU A 68 2.92 -0.47 -18.31
C LEU A 68 2.88 1.04 -18.09
N ALA A 69 1.85 1.55 -17.40
CA ALA A 69 1.77 2.93 -16.95
C ALA A 69 2.72 3.24 -15.79
N VAL A 70 3.28 2.22 -15.13
CA VAL A 70 4.28 2.35 -14.05
C VAL A 70 5.69 2.22 -14.62
N SER A 71 6.55 3.21 -14.37
CA SER A 71 7.92 3.21 -14.90
C SER A 71 8.77 2.06 -14.35
N ASN A 72 9.73 1.57 -15.15
CA ASN A 72 10.71 0.59 -14.66
C ASN A 72 11.50 1.11 -13.46
N TYR A 73 11.72 2.42 -13.37
CA TYR A 73 12.39 3.02 -12.21
C TYR A 73 11.53 2.90 -10.95
N ALA A 74 10.23 3.19 -11.02
CA ALA A 74 9.29 2.99 -9.91
C ALA A 74 9.22 1.52 -9.47
N LYS A 75 9.13 0.58 -10.43
CA LYS A 75 9.13 -0.86 -10.13
C LYS A 75 10.42 -1.31 -9.46
N ASN A 76 11.58 -0.83 -9.94
CA ASN A 76 12.87 -1.14 -9.34
C ASN A 76 13.02 -0.59 -7.91
N ARG A 77 12.39 0.55 -7.60
CA ARG A 77 12.35 1.08 -6.23
C ARG A 77 11.46 0.26 -5.29
N GLY A 78 10.43 -0.41 -5.81
CA GLY A 78 9.48 -1.20 -5.02
C GLY A 78 9.83 -2.70 -4.92
N ARG A 79 10.76 -3.21 -5.72
CA ARG A 79 10.97 -4.66 -5.86
C ARG A 79 11.41 -5.40 -4.60
N ASP A 80 11.98 -4.68 -3.64
CA ASP A 80 12.42 -5.20 -2.33
C ASP A 80 11.62 -4.62 -1.16
N GLN A 81 10.55 -3.86 -1.42
CA GLN A 81 9.80 -3.13 -0.38
C GLN A 81 8.42 -3.72 -0.08
N VAL A 82 7.98 -4.76 -0.80
CA VAL A 82 6.74 -5.46 -0.49
C VAL A 82 6.90 -6.20 0.84
N GLY A 83 5.97 -5.98 1.77
CA GLY A 83 6.02 -6.50 3.13
C GLY A 83 6.91 -5.70 4.08
N THR A 84 7.18 -4.41 3.80
CA THR A 84 7.96 -3.53 4.69
C THR A 84 7.18 -2.29 5.11
N LEU A 85 7.44 -1.81 6.32
CA LEU A 85 6.76 -0.63 6.87
C LEU A 85 7.25 0.66 6.20
N GLY A 86 8.56 0.85 6.19
CA GLY A 86 9.18 2.10 5.78
C GLY A 86 9.52 3.03 6.93
N SER A 87 9.41 4.33 6.66
CA SER A 87 9.81 5.44 7.54
C SER A 87 8.77 6.56 7.48
N GLY A 88 9.01 7.65 8.21
CA GLY A 88 8.06 8.75 8.35
C GLY A 88 7.03 8.41 9.42
N ASN A 89 5.76 8.70 9.15
CA ASN A 89 4.64 8.36 10.05
C ASN A 89 4.17 6.90 9.92
N HIS A 90 4.95 6.02 9.27
CA HIS A 90 4.60 4.61 9.12
C HIS A 90 4.94 3.80 10.36
N PHE A 91 3.98 3.01 10.85
CA PHE A 91 4.11 2.24 12.08
C PHE A 91 3.33 0.93 12.06
N LEU A 92 3.68 0.06 13.00
CA LEU A 92 2.91 -1.11 13.40
C LEU A 92 2.78 -1.05 14.92
N GLU A 93 1.55 -1.07 15.41
CA GLU A 93 1.27 -0.95 16.84
C GLU A 93 0.41 -2.10 17.33
N LEU A 94 0.81 -2.69 18.47
CA LEU A 94 -0.07 -3.54 19.27
C LEU A 94 -0.83 -2.63 20.21
N GLN A 95 -2.15 -2.64 20.08
CA GLN A 95 -3.05 -1.75 20.81
C GLN A 95 -4.02 -2.56 21.65
N LYS A 96 -4.56 -1.91 22.68
CA LYS A 96 -5.62 -2.46 23.52
C LYS A 96 -6.86 -1.59 23.40
N VAL A 97 -8.02 -2.18 23.14
CA VAL A 97 -9.30 -1.47 23.13
C VAL A 97 -9.61 -0.99 24.55
N ALA A 98 -9.36 0.29 24.85
CA ALA A 98 -9.53 0.83 26.19
C ALA A 98 -11.00 1.09 26.56
N GLU A 99 -11.79 1.53 25.58
CA GLU A 99 -13.17 1.95 25.75
C GLU A 99 -14.00 1.59 24.52
N VAL A 100 -15.27 1.26 24.74
CA VAL A 100 -16.28 1.00 23.70
C VAL A 100 -17.36 2.06 23.84
N PHE A 101 -17.54 2.88 22.80
CA PHE A 101 -18.52 3.96 22.79
C PHE A 101 -19.89 3.53 22.24
N ASP A 102 -19.90 2.59 21.28
CA ASP A 102 -21.11 1.98 20.72
C ASP A 102 -20.96 0.46 20.70
N GLU A 103 -21.70 -0.20 21.60
CA GLU A 103 -21.68 -1.64 21.78
C GLU A 103 -22.21 -2.42 20.56
N ASN A 104 -23.16 -1.85 19.81
CA ASN A 104 -23.76 -2.51 18.66
C ASN A 104 -22.81 -2.49 17.46
N VAL A 105 -22.15 -1.37 17.22
CA VAL A 105 -21.14 -1.23 16.15
C VAL A 105 -19.89 -2.05 16.50
N ALA A 106 -19.39 -1.96 17.74
CA ALA A 106 -18.23 -2.72 18.17
C ALA A 106 -18.42 -4.23 17.99
N ARG A 107 -19.58 -4.77 18.39
CA ARG A 107 -19.91 -6.19 18.19
C ARG A 107 -19.89 -6.60 16.72
N ARG A 108 -20.38 -5.75 15.81
CA ARG A 108 -20.36 -6.03 14.36
C ARG A 108 -18.93 -6.04 13.79
N PHE A 109 -18.04 -5.22 14.34
CA PHE A 109 -16.62 -5.20 13.96
C PHE A 109 -15.77 -6.23 14.72
N GLY A 110 -16.37 -7.03 15.61
CA GLY A 110 -15.64 -7.99 16.44
C GLY A 110 -14.74 -7.34 17.49
N LEU A 111 -15.08 -6.11 17.90
CA LEU A 111 -14.35 -5.33 18.89
C LEU A 111 -14.97 -5.45 20.29
N PHE A 112 -14.14 -5.59 21.32
CA PHE A 112 -14.56 -5.60 22.73
C PHE A 112 -13.50 -5.00 23.65
N LYS A 113 -13.92 -4.52 24.83
CA LYS A 113 -13.01 -3.90 25.82
C LYS A 113 -11.88 -4.86 26.21
N ASP A 114 -10.68 -4.30 26.34
CA ASP A 114 -9.41 -4.97 26.65
C ASP A 114 -8.90 -5.96 25.58
N GLN A 115 -9.57 -6.06 24.42
CA GLN A 115 -9.06 -6.81 23.27
C GLN A 115 -7.74 -6.23 22.77
N ILE A 116 -6.79 -7.12 22.42
CA ILE A 116 -5.56 -6.74 21.72
C ILE A 116 -5.81 -6.75 20.22
N VAL A 117 -5.46 -5.64 19.56
CA VAL A 117 -5.56 -5.46 18.12
C VAL A 117 -4.24 -4.95 17.56
N ILE A 118 -4.05 -5.07 16.25
CA ILE A 118 -2.83 -4.61 15.58
C ILE A 118 -3.21 -3.60 14.52
N MET A 119 -2.59 -2.42 14.59
CA MET A 119 -2.76 -1.38 13.59
C MET A 119 -1.51 -1.28 12.72
N VAL A 120 -1.69 -1.34 11.40
CA VAL A 120 -0.60 -1.19 10.42
C VAL A 120 -0.85 0.06 9.60
N HIS A 121 0.06 1.04 9.69
CA HIS A 121 0.01 2.27 8.92
C HIS A 121 1.20 2.33 7.96
N CYS A 122 0.95 2.07 6.68
CA CYS A 122 1.93 2.22 5.60
C CYS A 122 1.26 2.32 4.23
N GLY A 123 2.01 2.75 3.22
CA GLY A 123 1.52 2.92 1.83
C GLY A 123 2.33 2.16 0.77
N SER A 124 2.29 2.69 -0.45
CA SER A 124 2.90 2.15 -1.68
C SER A 124 4.43 2.24 -1.76
N ARG A 125 5.08 2.56 -0.63
CA ARG A 125 6.53 2.69 -0.48
C ARG A 125 7.15 3.61 -1.56
N GLY A 126 8.39 3.32 -1.98
CA GLY A 126 9.10 4.08 -3.00
C GLY A 126 8.44 4.02 -4.38
N LEU A 127 7.63 2.98 -4.66
CA LEU A 127 6.95 2.81 -5.94
C LEU A 127 5.95 3.92 -6.18
N GLY A 128 4.98 4.12 -5.29
CA GLY A 128 3.96 5.17 -5.48
C GLY A 128 4.52 6.58 -5.39
N HIS A 129 5.53 6.83 -4.54
CA HIS A 129 6.26 8.09 -4.54
C HIS A 129 6.86 8.37 -5.93
N GLN A 130 7.46 7.36 -6.56
CA GLN A 130 8.05 7.52 -7.88
C GLN A 130 6.99 7.70 -8.97
N VAL A 131 5.86 6.98 -8.91
CA VAL A 131 4.72 7.21 -9.80
C VAL A 131 4.28 8.67 -9.73
N CYS A 132 4.05 9.22 -8.54
CA CYS A 132 3.69 10.64 -8.38
C CYS A 132 4.75 11.57 -9.01
N THR A 133 6.03 11.33 -8.72
CA THR A 133 7.15 12.12 -9.29
C THR A 133 7.18 12.07 -10.82
N ASP A 134 6.97 10.88 -11.41
CA ASP A 134 7.00 10.67 -12.85
C ASP A 134 5.87 11.42 -13.55
N TYR A 135 4.66 11.38 -13.00
CA TYR A 135 3.50 12.05 -13.59
C TYR A 135 3.46 13.55 -13.33
N LEU A 136 4.00 14.05 -12.22
CA LEU A 136 4.21 15.50 -12.04
C LEU A 136 5.13 16.05 -13.14
N ARG A 137 6.19 15.33 -13.51
CA ARG A 137 7.11 15.73 -14.59
C ARG A 137 6.42 15.83 -15.96
N THR A 138 5.37 15.05 -16.20
CA THR A 138 4.62 15.09 -17.47
C THR A 138 3.45 16.08 -17.42
N MET A 139 2.75 16.19 -16.28
CA MET A 139 1.59 17.07 -16.13
C MET A 139 1.96 18.54 -16.07
N ILE A 140 3.05 18.89 -15.39
CA ILE A 140 3.48 20.29 -15.27
C ILE A 140 3.61 20.98 -16.65
N PRO A 141 4.35 20.42 -17.63
CA PRO A 141 4.38 21.00 -18.98
C PRO A 141 3.06 20.82 -19.75
N ALA A 142 2.31 19.74 -19.50
CA ALA A 142 1.04 19.49 -20.18
C ALA A 142 -0.05 20.53 -19.84
N MET A 143 -0.02 21.14 -18.65
CA MET A 143 -0.95 22.22 -18.26
C MET A 143 -1.01 23.34 -19.30
N GLN A 144 0.12 23.71 -19.90
CA GLN A 144 0.16 24.75 -20.93
C GLN A 144 -0.64 24.37 -22.18
N ARG A 145 -0.60 23.09 -22.59
CA ARG A 145 -1.37 22.58 -23.74
C ARG A 145 -2.87 22.56 -23.49
N TYR A 146 -3.27 22.44 -22.23
CA TYR A 146 -4.67 22.44 -21.81
C TYR A 146 -5.14 23.81 -21.31
N GLU A 147 -4.32 24.84 -21.44
CA GLU A 147 -4.61 26.21 -20.99
C GLU A 147 -4.99 26.31 -19.49
N ILE A 148 -4.50 25.36 -18.68
CA ILE A 148 -4.76 25.30 -17.25
C ILE A 148 -3.81 26.26 -16.53
N LYS A 149 -4.40 27.18 -15.75
CA LYS A 149 -3.67 28.09 -14.87
C LYS A 149 -3.99 27.74 -13.42
N VAL A 150 -2.94 27.61 -12.63
CA VAL A 150 -3.02 27.27 -11.20
C VAL A 150 -2.29 28.33 -10.38
N PRO A 151 -2.73 28.58 -9.14
CA PRO A 151 -2.09 29.57 -8.27
C PRO A 151 -0.69 29.14 -7.80
N ASP A 152 -0.43 27.83 -7.78
CA ASP A 152 0.86 27.24 -7.42
C ASP A 152 1.15 26.06 -8.37
N ARG A 153 2.42 25.86 -8.71
CA ARG A 153 2.89 24.75 -9.55
C ARG A 153 2.62 23.38 -8.90
N GLU A 154 2.53 23.30 -7.58
CA GLU A 154 2.17 22.09 -6.84
C GLU A 154 0.73 21.63 -7.09
N PHE A 155 -0.15 22.49 -7.61
CA PHE A 155 -1.48 22.11 -8.08
C PHE A 155 -1.49 21.56 -9.52
N ALA A 156 -0.36 21.02 -9.99
CA ALA A 156 -0.25 20.46 -11.32
C ALA A 156 -1.35 19.43 -11.61
N CYS A 157 -2.12 19.67 -12.67
CA CYS A 157 -3.24 18.82 -13.05
C CYS A 157 -3.46 18.82 -14.57
N VAL A 158 -4.27 17.89 -15.04
CA VAL A 158 -4.69 17.77 -16.45
C VAL A 158 -6.16 17.32 -16.48
N PRO A 159 -6.88 17.50 -17.58
CA PRO A 159 -8.23 16.95 -17.70
C PRO A 159 -8.21 15.44 -17.49
N PHE A 160 -9.17 14.91 -16.72
CA PHE A 160 -9.20 13.48 -16.38
C PHE A 160 -9.18 12.57 -17.62
N ASN A 161 -9.93 12.95 -18.67
CA ASN A 161 -10.03 12.19 -19.92
C ASN A 161 -8.86 12.43 -20.89
N SER A 162 -7.83 13.19 -20.50
CA SER A 162 -6.62 13.35 -21.32
C SER A 162 -5.78 12.07 -21.32
N SER A 163 -4.86 11.95 -22.28
CA SER A 163 -3.96 10.80 -22.35
C SER A 163 -3.07 10.70 -21.10
N GLU A 164 -2.59 11.82 -20.57
CA GLU A 164 -1.82 11.88 -19.33
C GLU A 164 -2.68 11.58 -18.10
N GLY A 165 -3.92 12.11 -18.07
CA GLY A 165 -4.86 11.90 -16.98
C GLY A 165 -5.22 10.42 -16.81
N GLN A 166 -5.62 9.76 -17.89
CA GLN A 166 -5.95 8.32 -17.88
C GLN A 166 -4.73 7.47 -17.55
N ARG A 167 -3.56 7.79 -18.11
CA ARG A 167 -2.34 7.03 -17.85
C ARG A 167 -1.87 7.18 -16.39
N TYR A 168 -1.98 8.38 -15.82
CA TYR A 168 -1.70 8.60 -14.40
C TYR A 168 -2.68 7.86 -13.52
N PHE A 169 -3.97 7.94 -13.82
CA PHE A 169 -5.00 7.24 -13.05
C PHE A 169 -4.73 5.75 -13.01
N ALA A 170 -4.33 5.16 -14.15
CA ALA A 170 -3.96 3.75 -14.20
C ALA A 170 -2.71 3.41 -13.40
N ALA A 171 -1.67 4.26 -13.45
CA ALA A 171 -0.47 4.09 -12.65
C ALA A 171 -0.72 4.28 -11.14
N MET A 172 -1.61 5.21 -10.78
CA MET A 172 -2.04 5.48 -9.41
C MET A 172 -2.83 4.29 -8.85
N ALA A 173 -3.77 3.74 -9.63
CA ALA A 173 -4.50 2.53 -9.27
C ALA A 173 -3.55 1.34 -9.07
N SER A 174 -2.57 1.17 -9.96
CA SER A 174 -1.50 0.17 -9.81
C SER A 174 -0.71 0.36 -8.51
N ALA A 175 -0.38 1.61 -8.15
CA ALA A 175 0.32 1.92 -6.90
C ALA A 175 -0.54 1.67 -5.65
N ALA A 176 -1.86 1.88 -5.73
CA ALA A 176 -2.80 1.53 -4.67
C ALA A 176 -2.88 0.02 -4.45
N ASN A 177 -2.97 -0.77 -5.53
CA ASN A 177 -2.87 -2.23 -5.48
C ASN A 177 -1.58 -2.71 -4.81
N TYR A 178 -0.45 -2.09 -5.16
CA TYR A 178 0.82 -2.35 -4.49
C TYR A 178 0.78 -1.99 -2.99
N ALA A 179 0.10 -0.91 -2.60
CA ALA A 179 -0.03 -0.52 -1.19
C ALA A 179 -0.88 -1.52 -0.38
N TRP A 180 -2.00 -1.99 -0.92
CA TRP A 180 -2.78 -3.05 -0.27
C TRP A 180 -1.99 -4.35 -0.19
N ALA A 181 -1.31 -4.74 -1.28
CA ALA A 181 -0.44 -5.90 -1.28
C ALA A 181 0.68 -5.80 -0.23
N ASN A 182 1.26 -4.62 -0.05
CA ASN A 182 2.25 -4.38 1.02
C ASN A 182 1.65 -4.64 2.40
N ARG A 183 0.47 -4.08 2.70
CA ARG A 183 -0.24 -4.29 3.97
C ARG A 183 -0.63 -5.75 4.18
N GLN A 184 -1.09 -6.44 3.13
CA GLN A 184 -1.43 -7.87 3.18
C GLN A 184 -0.22 -8.73 3.56
N MET A 185 0.93 -8.48 2.93
CA MET A 185 2.16 -9.21 3.26
C MET A 185 2.60 -8.93 4.70
N ILE A 186 2.49 -7.70 5.18
CA ILE A 186 2.76 -7.35 6.58
C ILE A 186 1.82 -8.13 7.51
N ALA A 187 0.52 -8.17 7.22
CA ALA A 187 -0.46 -8.93 8.00
C ALA A 187 -0.12 -10.43 8.05
N HIS A 188 0.28 -11.02 6.93
CA HIS A 188 0.74 -12.41 6.88
C HIS A 188 1.98 -12.63 7.79
N PHE A 189 2.97 -11.74 7.74
CA PHE A 189 4.16 -11.85 8.58
C PHE A 189 3.88 -11.65 10.06
N ILE A 190 2.95 -10.76 10.41
CA ILE A 190 2.46 -10.60 11.78
C ILE A 190 1.83 -11.91 12.28
N ARG A 191 0.93 -12.52 11.49
CA ARG A 191 0.28 -13.79 11.86
C ARG A 191 1.28 -14.93 12.02
N LYS A 192 2.34 -14.95 11.23
CA LYS A 192 3.43 -15.93 11.35
C LYS A 192 4.28 -15.74 12.61
N ALA A 193 4.47 -14.49 13.04
CA ALA A 193 5.25 -14.14 14.23
C ALA A 193 4.46 -14.29 15.54
N TRP A 194 3.12 -14.31 15.46
CA TRP A 194 2.20 -14.42 16.59
C TRP A 194 2.19 -15.82 17.20
#